data_AF-A0A8X6V367-F1
#
_entry.id   AF-A0A8X6V367-F1
#
_cell.length_a   1.000
_cell.length_b   1.000
_cell.length_c   1.000
_cell.angle_alpha   90.00
_cell.angle_beta   90.00
_cell.angle_gamma   90.00
#
_symmetry.space_group_name_H-M   'P 1'
#
loop_
_entity.id
_entity.type
_entity.pdbx_description
1 polymer ?
#
loop_
_entity_poly.entity_id
_entity_poly.type
_entity_poly.pdbx_seq_one_letter_code
_entity_poly.pdbx_strand_id
1 'polypeptide(L)'
;MAFLGKGSKVDLQYMATKMGVEDVLGMRVFELRDAILNSEYFDEEFCREFLNTIIEEREKRRENWMRGKEKEERELAERKRKEERELAERKKEKKRWK
;
A
#
# COMPACT_ATOMS: atom_id res chain seq x y z
N MET A 1 -21.29 -4.27 -17.03
CA MET A 1 -19.84 -3.97 -17.08
C MET A 1 -19.22 -4.27 -15.71
N ALA A 2 -18.35 -5.28 -15.60
CA ALA A 2 -17.96 -5.88 -14.30
C ALA A 2 -16.60 -5.40 -13.73
N PHE A 3 -15.81 -4.62 -14.48
CA PHE A 3 -14.43 -4.28 -14.08
C PHE A 3 -14.37 -3.27 -12.92
N LEU A 4 -15.31 -2.32 -12.83
CA LEU A 4 -15.48 -1.40 -11.69
C LEU A 4 -15.84 -2.15 -10.37
N GLY A 5 -16.16 -3.44 -10.46
CA GLY A 5 -16.31 -4.34 -9.32
C GLY A 5 -15.01 -4.69 -8.61
N LYS A 6 -13.86 -4.57 -9.30
CA LYS A 6 -12.53 -4.90 -8.75
C LYS A 6 -11.95 -3.78 -7.89
N GLY A 7 -12.37 -2.54 -8.13
CA GLY A 7 -11.94 -1.36 -7.38
C GLY A 7 -12.65 -1.24 -6.03
N SER A 8 -11.91 -0.80 -5.02
CA SER A 8 -12.47 -0.37 -3.73
C SER A 8 -13.17 0.98 -3.88
N LYS A 9 -13.99 1.37 -2.88
CA LYS A 9 -14.64 2.69 -2.86
C LYS A 9 -13.64 3.83 -3.08
N VAL A 10 -12.46 3.75 -2.47
CA VAL A 10 -11.41 4.77 -2.58
C VAL A 10 -10.84 4.83 -4.01
N ASP A 11 -10.66 3.68 -4.66
CA ASP A 11 -10.16 3.61 -6.04
C ASP A 11 -11.18 4.24 -7.00
N LEU A 12 -12.47 3.94 -6.80
CA LEU A 12 -13.58 4.51 -7.59
C LEU A 12 -13.77 6.02 -7.35
N GLN A 13 -13.56 6.49 -6.11
CA GLN A 13 -13.58 7.93 -5.80
C GLN A 13 -12.45 8.67 -6.53
N TYR A 14 -11.23 8.14 -6.47
CA TYR A 14 -10.09 8.73 -7.16
C TYR A 14 -10.31 8.78 -8.68
N MET A 15 -10.88 7.72 -9.23
CA MET A 15 -11.26 7.64 -10.63
C MET A 15 -12.33 8.68 -11.00
N ALA A 16 -13.40 8.80 -10.20
CA ALA A 16 -14.44 9.79 -10.41
C ALA A 16 -13.91 11.23 -10.31
N THR A 17 -13.03 11.54 -9.32
CA THR A 17 -12.35 12.84 -9.24
C THR A 17 -11.55 13.15 -10.50
N LYS A 18 -10.84 12.14 -11.05
CA LYS A 18 -10.04 12.30 -12.28
C LYS A 18 -10.89 12.52 -13.53
N MET A 19 -12.11 12.00 -13.54
CA MET A 19 -13.10 12.24 -14.59
C MET A 19 -13.82 13.59 -14.43
N GLY A 20 -13.46 14.40 -13.43
CA GLY A 20 -14.05 15.71 -13.19
C GLY A 20 -15.36 15.66 -12.38
N VAL A 21 -15.67 14.54 -11.73
CA VAL A 21 -16.83 14.42 -10.85
C VAL A 21 -16.51 15.09 -9.51
N GLU A 22 -17.27 16.12 -9.16
CA GLU A 22 -17.21 16.80 -7.87
C GLU A 22 -18.00 16.04 -6.80
N ASP A 23 -17.76 16.31 -5.51
CA ASP A 23 -18.47 15.72 -4.36
C ASP A 23 -18.47 14.18 -4.23
N VAL A 24 -17.44 13.52 -4.79
CA VAL A 24 -17.29 12.05 -4.75
C VAL A 24 -17.11 11.45 -3.34
N LEU A 25 -16.79 12.26 -2.33
CA LEU A 25 -16.56 11.79 -0.95
C LEU A 25 -17.83 11.24 -0.29
N GLY A 26 -18.98 11.86 -0.59
CA GLY A 26 -20.30 11.45 -0.08
C GLY A 26 -20.95 10.31 -0.85
N MET A 27 -20.50 10.06 -2.08
CA MET A 27 -21.15 9.10 -2.98
C MET A 27 -20.98 7.65 -2.54
N ARG A 28 -22.02 6.85 -2.77
CA ARG A 28 -22.02 5.40 -2.62
C ARG A 28 -21.29 4.75 -3.79
N VAL A 29 -20.87 3.50 -3.59
CA VAL A 29 -20.12 2.75 -4.63
C VAL A 29 -20.89 2.65 -5.94
N PHE A 30 -22.22 2.49 -5.90
CA PHE A 30 -23.01 2.44 -7.14
C PHE A 30 -23.12 3.83 -7.80
N GLU A 31 -23.27 4.91 -7.01
CA GLU A 31 -23.34 6.29 -7.52
C GLU A 31 -22.03 6.68 -8.22
N LEU A 32 -20.89 6.26 -7.65
CA LEU A 32 -19.58 6.44 -8.28
C LEU A 32 -19.47 5.67 -9.60
N ARG A 33 -19.97 4.43 -9.65
CA ARG A 33 -19.97 3.62 -10.88
C ARG A 33 -20.84 4.25 -11.95
N ASP A 34 -22.04 4.70 -11.59
CA ASP A 34 -22.97 5.34 -12.51
C ASP A 34 -22.42 6.68 -12.99
N ALA A 35 -21.78 7.47 -12.13
CA ALA A 35 -21.13 8.72 -12.53
C ALA A 35 -19.98 8.49 -13.53
N ILE A 36 -19.20 7.43 -13.35
CA ILE A 36 -18.13 7.05 -14.28
C ILE A 36 -18.71 6.59 -15.63
N LEU A 37 -19.74 5.73 -15.60
CA LEU A 37 -20.36 5.17 -16.81
C LEU A 37 -21.13 6.21 -17.63
N ASN A 38 -21.72 7.21 -16.98
CA ASN A 38 -22.49 8.28 -17.64
C ASN A 38 -21.63 9.49 -18.02
N SER A 39 -20.32 9.43 -17.82
CA SER A 39 -19.41 10.50 -18.25
C SER A 39 -19.31 10.54 -19.78
N GLU A 40 -19.31 11.74 -20.37
CA GLU A 40 -19.07 11.93 -21.82
C GLU A 40 -17.69 11.44 -22.25
N TYR A 41 -16.75 11.32 -21.30
CA TYR A 41 -15.38 10.83 -21.52
C TYR A 41 -15.22 9.35 -21.14
N PHE A 42 -16.31 8.61 -20.97
CA PHE A 42 -16.24 7.20 -20.63
C PHE A 42 -15.73 6.37 -21.81
N ASP A 43 -14.48 5.91 -21.68
CA ASP A 43 -13.89 4.86 -22.51
C ASP A 43 -13.64 3.63 -21.63
N GLU A 44 -14.23 2.48 -22.02
CA GLU A 44 -14.14 1.24 -21.25
C GLU A 44 -12.70 0.71 -21.14
N GLU A 45 -11.89 0.81 -22.19
CA GLU A 45 -10.51 0.34 -22.17
C GLU A 45 -9.66 1.24 -21.28
N PHE A 46 -9.76 2.56 -21.48
CA PHE A 46 -9.07 3.53 -20.64
C PHE A 46 -9.46 3.39 -19.16
N CYS A 47 -10.76 3.28 -18.87
CA CYS A 47 -11.26 3.13 -17.51
C CYS A 47 -10.76 1.86 -16.83
N ARG A 48 -10.64 0.77 -17.59
CA ARG A 48 -10.14 -0.51 -17.10
C ARG A 48 -8.65 -0.46 -16.82
N GLU A 49 -7.85 0.07 -17.75
CA GLU A 49 -6.42 0.23 -17.56
C GLU A 49 -6.13 1.16 -16.39
N PHE A 50 -6.84 2.29 -16.31
CA PHE A 50 -6.68 3.25 -15.23
C PHE A 50 -6.99 2.63 -13.86
N LEU A 51 -8.08 1.86 -13.75
CA LEU A 51 -8.41 1.15 -12.52
C LEU A 51 -7.36 0.09 -12.16
N ASN A 52 -6.83 -0.63 -13.14
CA ASN A 52 -5.76 -1.59 -12.91
C ASN A 52 -4.50 -0.90 -12.38
N THR A 53 -4.09 0.24 -12.98
CA THR A 53 -2.95 1.02 -12.50
C THR A 53 -3.12 1.47 -11.05
N ILE A 54 -4.30 1.96 -10.67
CA ILE A 54 -4.59 2.36 -9.27
C ILE A 54 -4.43 1.17 -8.32
N ILE A 55 -4.98 0.01 -8.71
CA ILE A 55 -4.88 -1.22 -7.91
C ILE A 55 -3.42 -1.66 -7.78
N GLU A 56 -2.67 -1.69 -8.88
CA GLU A 56 -1.25 -2.05 -8.90
C GLU A 56 -0.41 -1.10 -8.04
N GLU A 57 -0.62 0.22 -8.11
CA GLU A 57 0.07 1.18 -7.26
C GLU A 57 -0.22 0.95 -5.78
N ARG A 58 -1.47 0.62 -5.43
CA ARG A 58 -1.85 0.30 -4.06
C ARG A 58 -1.17 -0.98 -3.56
N GLU A 59 -1.16 -2.04 -4.37
CA GLU A 59 -0.47 -3.29 -4.05
C GLU A 59 1.03 -3.07 -3.91
N LYS A 60 1.66 -2.35 -4.85
CA LYS A 60 3.08 -2.01 -4.80
C LYS A 60 3.45 -1.19 -3.57
N ARG A 61 2.59 -0.23 -3.15
CA ARG A 61 2.79 0.51 -1.91
C ARG A 61 2.69 -0.41 -0.69
N ARG A 62 1.77 -1.36 -0.69
CA ARG A 62 1.64 -2.37 0.39
C ARG A 62 2.88 -3.27 0.46
N GLU A 63 3.34 -3.78 -0.68
CA GLU A 63 4.56 -4.61 -0.77
C GLU A 63 5.79 -3.85 -0.27
N ASN A 64 5.97 -2.59 -0.71
CA ASN A 64 7.07 -1.76 -0.25
C ASN A 64 7.03 -1.51 1.26
N TRP A 65 5.84 -1.30 1.82
CA TRP A 65 5.68 -1.15 3.27
C TRP A 65 6.03 -2.44 4.03
N MET A 66 5.58 -3.59 3.55
CA MET A 66 5.91 -4.89 4.13
C MET A 66 7.41 -5.19 4.06
N ARG A 67 8.03 -4.92 2.91
CA ARG A 67 9.48 -5.07 2.71
C ARG A 67 10.28 -4.13 3.61
N GLY A 68 9.80 -2.91 3.80
CA GLY A 68 10.38 -1.95 4.75
C GLY A 68 10.36 -2.49 6.18
N LYS A 69 9.21 -3.03 6.62
CA LYS A 69 9.08 -3.66 7.94
C LYS A 69 9.99 -4.87 8.12
N GLU A 70 10.05 -5.76 7.14
CA GLU A 70 10.94 -6.94 7.22
C GLU A 70 12.41 -6.51 7.34
N LYS A 71 12.80 -5.48 6.59
CA LYS A 71 14.16 -4.94 6.66
C LYS A 71 14.46 -4.34 8.04
N GLU A 72 13.54 -3.55 8.59
CA GLU A 72 13.67 -2.96 9.93
C GLU A 72 13.77 -4.03 11.02
N GLU A 73 12.94 -5.08 10.94
CA GLU A 73 12.99 -6.20 11.87
C GLU A 73 14.31 -6.97 11.79
N ARG A 74 14.82 -7.19 10.57
CA ARG A 74 16.12 -7.83 10.35
C ARG A 74 17.28 -7.01 10.92
N GLU A 75 17.29 -5.69 10.68
CA GLU A 75 18.29 -4.77 11.23
C GLU A 75 18.24 -4.73 12.77
N LEU A 76 17.03 -4.74 13.35
CA LEU A 76 16.86 -4.79 14.80
C LEU A 76 17.35 -6.11 15.39
N ALA A 77 17.06 -7.24 14.75
CA ALA A 77 17.51 -8.57 15.18
C ALA A 77 19.03 -8.70 15.11
N GLU A 78 19.66 -8.17 14.06
CA GLU A 78 21.11 -8.16 13.91
C GLU A 78 21.78 -7.30 14.98
N ARG A 79 21.23 -6.11 15.26
CA ARG A 79 21.73 -5.23 16.32
C ARG A 79 21.68 -5.90 17.69
N LYS A 80 20.55 -6.54 18.03
CA LYS A 80 20.40 -7.31 19.28
C LYS A 80 21.42 -8.46 19.39
N ARG A 81 21.64 -9.21 18.30
CA ARG A 81 22.64 -10.29 18.28
C ARG A 81 24.06 -9.76 18.50
N LYS A 82 24.38 -8.59 17.94
CA LYS A 82 25.69 -7.96 18.12
C LYS A 82 25.89 -7.48 19.56
N GLU A 83 24.91 -6.78 20.12
CA GLU A 83 24.90 -6.34 21.52
C GLU A 83 25.04 -7.52 22.49
N GLU A 84 24.33 -8.62 22.24
CA GLU A 84 24.41 -9.83 23.06
C GLU A 84 25.81 -10.46 23.03
N ARG A 85 26.44 -10.53 21.85
CA ARG A 85 27.82 -11.02 21.71
C ARG A 85 28.83 -10.15 22.46
N GLU A 86 28.74 -8.82 22.29
CA GLU A 86 29.62 -7.88 23.00
C GLU A 86 29.44 -7.98 24.52
N LEU A 87 28.20 -8.12 24.99
CA LEU A 87 27.91 -8.30 26.41
C LEU A 87 28.47 -9.64 26.94
N ALA A 88 28.38 -10.71 26.15
CA ALA A 88 28.91 -12.01 26.49
C ALA A 88 30.45 -11.99 26.56
N GLU A 89 31.13 -11.31 25.63
CA GLU A 89 32.58 -11.14 25.63
C GLU A 89 33.05 -10.32 26.84
N ARG A 90 32.43 -9.17 27.12
CA ARG A 90 32.75 -8.37 28.32
C ARG A 90 32.56 -9.16 29.61
N LYS A 91 31.55 -10.02 29.69
CA LYS A 91 31.35 -10.92 30.85
C LYS A 91 32.46 -11.97 30.95
N LYS A 92 32.89 -12.57 29.84
CA LYS A 92 34.01 -13.53 29.82
C LYS A 92 35.32 -12.88 30.24
N GLU A 93 35.59 -11.69 29.72
CA GLU A 93 36.80 -10.93 30.06
C GLU A 93 36.82 -10.56 31.56
N LYS A 94 35.72 -10.01 32.10
CA LYS A 94 35.61 -9.72 33.54
C LYS A 94 35.78 -10.95 34.43
N LYS A 95 35.40 -12.15 33.98
CA LYS A 95 35.64 -13.40 34.72
C LYS A 95 37.08 -13.89 34.60
N ARG A 96 37.79 -13.53 33.53
CA ARG A 96 39.17 -13.95 33.28
C ARG A 96 40.18 -13.18 34.13
N TRP A 97 39.86 -11.94 34.49
CA TRP A 97 40.69 -11.05 35.33
C TRP A 97 40.29 -11.06 36.82
N LYS A 98 39.47 -12.03 37.26
CA LYS A 98 38.94 -12.15 38.63
C LYS A 98 39.33 -13.49 39.21
#